data_AF-A0A0F9EAR0-F1
#
_entry.id   AF-A0A0F9EAR0-F1
#
_cell.length_a   1.000
_cell.length_b   1.000
_cell.length_c   1.000
_cell.angle_alpha   90.00
_cell.angle_beta   90.00
_cell.angle_gamma   90.00
#
_symmetry.space_group_name_H-M   'P 1'
#
loop_
_entity.id
_entity.type
_entity.pdbx_description
1 polymer ?
#
loop_
_entity_poly.entity_id
_entity_poly.type
_entity_poly.pdbx_seq_one_letter_code
_entity_poly.pdbx_strand_id
1 'polypeptide(L)'
;LLNSEAYLTFPWPHKFKGEGSRTDRFEYILGRLELEFDGVVHDLHDAKTLQEIGERLKTIYGIGPFLSLQIYRDLILAGFLPFDTNDWVEIGVGALNSLRFLFGAEARTDKRRHELIYELTADQEQQLAKRGWPEFESCSLTACDIENCLCEYGKYGKLVAGVGRKRYYGARV
;
A
#
# COMPACT_ATOMS: atom_id res chain seq x y z
N LEU A 1 11.32 15.08 -6.20
CA LEU A 1 10.07 14.28 -6.14
C LEU A 1 10.42 12.84 -6.49
N LEU A 2 10.92 12.09 -5.50
CA LEU A 2 11.49 10.75 -5.69
C LEU A 2 10.58 9.60 -5.24
N ASN A 3 9.44 9.91 -4.64
CA ASN A 3 8.56 8.90 -4.07
C ASN A 3 7.20 9.04 -4.71
N SER A 4 6.86 8.10 -5.59
CA SER A 4 5.47 7.88 -5.94
C SER A 4 5.07 6.58 -5.28
N GLU A 5 4.50 6.72 -4.10
CA GLU A 5 4.09 5.68 -3.15
C GLU A 5 2.99 4.71 -3.67
N ALA A 6 2.73 4.65 -4.98
CA ALA A 6 1.60 3.93 -5.57
C ALA A 6 1.93 3.18 -6.89
N TYR A 7 3.18 3.18 -7.34
CA TYR A 7 3.60 2.38 -8.50
C TYR A 7 4.90 1.64 -8.15
N LEU A 8 5.30 0.65 -8.96
CA LEU A 8 6.72 0.33 -9.17
C LEU A 8 7.40 1.56 -9.78
N THR A 9 7.48 2.64 -9.01
CA THR A 9 8.41 3.70 -9.31
C THR A 9 9.71 3.19 -8.79
N PHE A 10 10.46 2.51 -9.66
CA PHE A 10 11.89 2.52 -9.56
C PHE A 10 12.27 4.00 -9.48
N PRO A 11 12.74 4.50 -8.31
CA PRO A 11 13.10 5.90 -8.17
C PRO A 11 14.02 6.31 -9.33
N TRP A 12 14.18 7.60 -9.59
CA TRP A 12 15.32 7.96 -10.44
C TRP A 12 16.57 7.55 -9.66
N PRO A 13 17.46 6.69 -10.16
CA PRO A 13 18.67 6.39 -9.41
C PRO A 13 19.41 7.70 -9.22
N HIS A 14 19.75 8.04 -7.97
CA HIS A 14 20.39 9.32 -7.64
C HIS A 14 21.69 9.56 -8.43
N LYS A 15 22.31 8.50 -8.94
CA LYS A 15 23.46 8.52 -9.86
C LYS A 15 23.17 9.23 -11.18
N PHE A 16 21.92 9.24 -11.64
CA PHE A 16 21.51 9.70 -12.97
C PHE A 16 20.79 11.06 -12.97
N LYS A 17 21.05 11.97 -12.00
CA LYS A 17 20.36 13.27 -11.80
C LYS A 17 19.96 14.04 -13.09
N GLY A 18 18.86 13.68 -13.76
CA GLY A 18 18.46 14.31 -15.01
C GLY A 18 19.04 13.71 -16.30
N GLU A 19 20.02 12.80 -16.22
CA GLU A 19 20.82 12.31 -17.34
C GLU A 19 20.80 10.77 -17.39
N GLY A 20 20.47 10.20 -18.55
CA GLY A 20 20.38 8.76 -18.76
C GLY A 20 19.18 8.39 -19.64
N SER A 21 19.38 7.45 -20.56
CA SER A 21 18.31 6.92 -21.39
C SER A 21 17.35 6.05 -20.57
N ARG A 22 16.16 5.76 -21.14
CA ARG A 22 15.24 4.78 -20.56
C ARG A 22 15.92 3.40 -20.41
N THR A 23 16.83 3.05 -21.32
CA THR A 23 17.58 1.77 -21.29
C THR A 23 18.56 1.72 -20.12
N ASP A 24 19.36 2.78 -19.90
CA ASP A 24 20.30 2.86 -18.77
C ASP A 24 19.57 2.71 -17.43
N ARG A 25 18.34 3.22 -17.35
CA ARG A 25 17.48 3.06 -16.19
C ARG A 25 17.07 1.60 -15.99
N PHE A 26 16.62 0.93 -17.05
CA PHE A 26 16.23 -0.48 -16.98
C PHE A 26 17.41 -1.37 -16.60
N GLU A 27 18.58 -1.16 -17.19
CA GLU A 27 19.80 -1.91 -16.85
C GLU A 27 20.19 -1.73 -15.37
N TYR A 28 20.15 -0.50 -14.85
CA TYR A 28 20.41 -0.25 -13.44
C TYR A 28 19.41 -0.96 -12.52
N ILE A 29 18.12 -0.94 -12.88
CA ILE A 29 17.07 -1.60 -12.12
C ILE A 29 17.26 -3.12 -12.14
N LEU A 30 17.45 -3.69 -13.32
CA LEU A 30 17.62 -5.13 -13.51
C LEU A 30 18.87 -5.63 -12.75
N GLY A 31 19.99 -4.91 -12.83
CA GLY A 31 21.19 -5.23 -12.07
C GLY A 31 21.02 -5.12 -10.54
N ARG A 32 19.99 -4.44 -10.04
CA ARG A 32 19.64 -4.42 -8.61
C ARG A 32 18.70 -5.56 -8.21
N LEU A 33 17.91 -6.08 -9.16
CA LEU A 33 16.97 -7.18 -8.92
C LEU A 33 17.66 -8.56 -9.00
N GLU A 34 18.70 -8.68 -9.80
CA GLU A 34 19.41 -9.96 -10.06
C GLU A 34 20.24 -10.46 -8.86
N LEU A 35 20.45 -9.65 -7.82
CA LEU A 35 21.47 -9.93 -6.79
C LEU A 35 20.98 -10.47 -5.44
N GLU A 36 19.70 -10.42 -5.07
CA GLU A 36 19.35 -10.56 -3.63
C GLU A 36 18.07 -11.37 -3.32
N PHE A 37 17.50 -12.13 -4.26
CA PHE A 37 16.24 -12.85 -3.99
C PHE A 37 16.36 -13.90 -2.87
N ASP A 38 17.44 -14.69 -2.85
CA ASP A 38 17.63 -15.71 -1.82
C ASP A 38 17.83 -15.08 -0.44
N GLY A 39 18.58 -13.97 -0.35
CA GLY A 39 18.77 -13.22 0.89
C GLY A 39 17.46 -12.64 1.42
N VAL A 40 16.67 -12.04 0.52
CA VAL A 40 15.33 -11.51 0.86
C VAL A 40 14.42 -12.61 1.39
N VAL A 41 14.38 -13.79 0.78
CA VAL A 41 13.52 -14.89 1.26
C VAL A 41 13.89 -15.33 2.67
N HIS A 42 15.19 -15.52 2.96
CA HIS A 42 15.64 -15.85 4.32
C HIS A 42 15.31 -14.73 5.31
N ASP A 43 15.54 -13.48 4.92
CA ASP A 43 15.19 -12.33 5.73
C ASP A 43 13.68 -12.25 6.02
N LEU A 44 12.81 -12.52 5.05
CA LEU A 44 11.38 -12.53 5.34
C LEU A 44 11.01 -13.69 6.28
N HIS A 45 11.59 -14.88 6.10
CA HIS A 45 11.30 -16.02 6.96
C HIS A 45 11.75 -15.82 8.43
N ASP A 46 12.81 -15.04 8.66
CA ASP A 46 13.32 -14.78 10.01
C ASP A 46 12.53 -13.74 10.80
N ALA A 47 11.71 -12.93 10.12
CA ALA A 47 10.91 -11.88 10.76
C ALA A 47 9.92 -12.46 11.78
N LYS A 48 9.73 -11.75 12.89
CA LYS A 48 8.88 -12.16 14.01
C LYS A 48 7.51 -11.49 14.00
N THR A 49 7.36 -10.42 13.23
CA THR A 49 6.11 -9.68 13.10
C THR A 49 5.85 -9.30 11.65
N LEU A 50 4.58 -9.09 11.30
CA LEU A 50 4.21 -8.61 9.98
C LEU A 50 4.70 -7.16 9.72
N GLN A 51 4.86 -6.36 10.79
CA GLN A 51 5.51 -5.05 10.69
C GLN A 51 6.97 -5.19 10.24
N GLU A 52 7.71 -6.14 10.81
CA GLU A 52 9.10 -6.37 10.46
C GLU A 52 9.25 -6.86 9.01
N ILE A 53 8.35 -7.73 8.54
CA ILE A 53 8.24 -8.08 7.11
C ILE A 53 8.09 -6.81 6.26
N GLY A 54 7.15 -5.94 6.63
CA GLY A 54 6.89 -4.69 5.93
C GLY A 54 8.11 -3.78 5.86
N GLU A 55 8.82 -3.65 6.97
CA GLU A 55 10.07 -2.87 7.10
C GLU A 55 11.20 -3.46 6.26
N ARG A 56 11.41 -4.79 6.28
CA ARG A 56 12.40 -5.50 5.48
C ARG A 56 12.12 -5.34 3.98
N LEU A 57 10.88 -5.52 3.54
CA LEU A 57 10.47 -5.31 2.14
C LEU A 57 10.75 -3.89 1.64
N LYS A 58 10.54 -2.86 2.48
CA LYS A 58 10.81 -1.45 2.13
C LYS A 58 12.30 -1.13 1.96
N THR A 59 13.21 -2.03 2.34
CA THR A 59 14.65 -1.86 2.05
C THR A 59 14.97 -2.15 0.57
N ILE A 60 14.10 -2.90 -0.12
CA ILE A 60 14.25 -3.23 -1.53
C ILE A 60 13.94 -1.99 -2.36
N TYR A 61 14.84 -1.70 -3.29
CA TYR A 61 14.74 -0.51 -4.12
C TYR A 61 13.44 -0.49 -4.95
N GLY A 62 12.65 0.55 -4.76
CA GLY A 62 11.37 0.72 -5.47
C GLY A 62 10.16 0.13 -4.75
N ILE A 63 10.34 -0.46 -3.56
CA ILE A 63 9.23 -0.95 -2.72
C ILE A 63 8.91 0.10 -1.64
N GLY A 64 7.80 0.80 -1.82
CA GLY A 64 7.23 1.70 -0.80
C GLY A 64 6.15 1.00 0.05
N PRO A 65 5.53 1.70 1.02
CA PRO A 65 4.51 1.13 1.93
C PRO A 65 3.38 0.39 1.21
N PHE A 66 2.82 0.98 0.14
CA PHE A 66 1.76 0.34 -0.65
C PHE A 66 2.22 -0.99 -1.26
N LEU A 67 3.37 -1.02 -1.94
CA LEU A 67 3.87 -2.26 -2.56
C LEU A 67 4.26 -3.29 -1.50
N SER A 68 4.82 -2.85 -0.38
CA SER A 68 5.11 -3.72 0.76
C SER A 68 3.84 -4.42 1.25
N LEU A 69 2.74 -3.66 1.43
CA LEU A 69 1.42 -4.20 1.76
C LEU A 69 0.93 -5.23 0.77
N GLN A 70 0.99 -4.92 -0.54
CA GLN A 70 0.52 -5.85 -1.56
C GLN A 70 1.33 -7.15 -1.53
N ILE A 71 2.66 -7.06 -1.38
CA ILE A 71 3.55 -8.23 -1.39
C ILE A 71 3.29 -9.14 -0.18
N TYR A 72 3.35 -8.62 1.05
CA TYR A 72 3.18 -9.50 2.20
C TYR A 72 1.75 -10.05 2.28
N ARG A 73 0.74 -9.30 1.81
CA ARG A 73 -0.65 -9.76 1.75
C ARG A 73 -0.79 -10.93 0.79
N ASP A 74 -0.20 -10.83 -0.40
CA ASP A 74 -0.19 -11.93 -1.37
C ASP A 74 0.54 -13.16 -0.81
N LEU A 75 1.65 -12.97 -0.08
CA LEU A 75 2.39 -14.05 0.57
C LEU A 75 1.59 -14.71 1.70
N ILE A 76 0.83 -13.95 2.50
CA ILE A 76 -0.10 -14.49 3.50
C ILE A 76 -1.19 -15.31 2.82
N LEU A 77 -1.85 -14.75 1.80
CA LEU A 77 -2.95 -15.42 1.08
C LEU A 77 -2.48 -16.69 0.36
N ALA A 78 -1.23 -16.72 -0.09
CA ALA A 78 -0.60 -17.90 -0.69
C ALA A 78 -0.08 -18.91 0.35
N GLY A 79 -0.16 -18.60 1.65
CA GLY A 79 0.24 -19.49 2.75
C GLY A 79 1.75 -19.55 3.00
N PHE A 80 2.53 -18.58 2.51
CA PHE A 80 3.97 -18.52 2.71
C PHE A 80 4.40 -17.77 3.97
N LEU A 81 3.51 -16.93 4.53
CA LEU A 81 3.76 -16.21 5.77
C LEU A 81 2.75 -16.62 6.85
N PRO A 82 3.18 -16.96 8.07
CA PRO A 82 2.30 -17.41 9.15
C PRO A 82 1.69 -16.22 9.92
N PHE A 83 1.18 -15.22 9.21
CA PHE A 83 0.58 -14.01 9.78
C PHE A 83 -0.86 -13.84 9.29
N ASP A 84 -1.67 -13.11 10.06
CA ASP A 84 -2.99 -12.66 9.64
C ASP A 84 -2.91 -11.24 9.05
N THR A 85 -3.77 -10.93 8.09
CA THR A 85 -3.81 -9.58 7.48
C THR A 85 -4.33 -8.47 8.42
N ASN A 86 -4.71 -8.82 9.65
CA ASN A 86 -4.93 -7.88 10.75
C ASN A 86 -3.69 -7.64 11.62
N ASP A 87 -2.64 -8.45 11.53
CA ASP A 87 -1.47 -8.34 12.42
C ASP A 87 -0.70 -7.02 12.23
N TRP A 88 -0.72 -6.49 11.01
CA TRP A 88 -0.12 -5.20 10.67
C TRP A 88 -0.67 -4.65 9.35
N VAL A 89 -0.67 -3.33 9.21
CA VAL A 89 -1.07 -2.64 7.98
C VAL A 89 -0.11 -1.50 7.66
N GLU A 90 0.52 -1.56 6.49
CA GLU A 90 1.27 -0.42 5.95
C GLU A 90 0.32 0.60 5.32
N ILE A 91 0.44 1.87 5.71
CA ILE A 91 -0.47 2.91 5.23
C ILE A 91 0.07 3.53 3.94
N GLY A 92 -0.53 3.20 2.80
CA GLY A 92 -0.20 3.79 1.51
C GLY A 92 -0.63 5.25 1.41
N VAL A 93 -0.06 5.99 0.43
CA VAL A 93 -0.39 7.41 0.19
C VAL A 93 -1.87 7.68 -0.02
N GLY A 94 -2.58 6.73 -0.63
CA GLY A 94 -4.02 6.83 -0.87
C GLY A 94 -4.75 6.86 0.46
N ALA A 95 -4.55 5.84 1.28
CA ALA A 95 -5.14 5.72 2.60
C ALA A 95 -4.73 6.86 3.53
N LEU A 96 -3.44 7.26 3.53
CA LEU A 96 -2.93 8.40 4.28
C LEU A 96 -3.73 9.68 3.99
N ASN A 97 -3.93 9.99 2.71
CA ASN A 97 -4.67 11.18 2.31
C ASN A 97 -6.16 11.07 2.64
N SER A 98 -6.75 9.89 2.48
CA SER A 98 -8.14 9.61 2.83
C SER A 98 -8.40 9.77 4.33
N LEU A 99 -7.51 9.24 5.19
CA LEU A 99 -7.59 9.41 6.64
C LEU A 99 -7.51 10.88 7.04
N ARG A 100 -6.59 11.64 6.42
CA ARG A 100 -6.49 13.10 6.65
C ARG A 100 -7.73 13.85 6.19
N PHE A 101 -8.33 13.43 5.09
CA PHE A 101 -9.55 14.03 4.57
C PHE A 101 -10.76 13.74 5.47
N LEU A 102 -10.89 12.50 5.96
CA LEU A 102 -12.01 12.04 6.79
C LEU A 102 -11.92 12.53 8.24
N PHE A 103 -10.74 12.46 8.84
CA PHE A 103 -10.53 12.66 10.29
C PHE A 103 -9.73 13.93 10.64
N GLY A 104 -9.26 14.68 9.64
CA GLY A 104 -8.60 15.97 9.86
C GLY A 104 -7.42 15.90 10.83
N ALA A 105 -7.51 16.68 11.91
CA ALA A 105 -6.45 16.81 12.92
C ALA A 105 -6.17 15.51 13.70
N GLU A 106 -7.13 14.60 13.75
CA GLU A 106 -6.97 13.31 14.42
C GLU A 106 -5.98 12.41 13.66
N ALA A 107 -6.04 12.40 12.33
CA ALA A 107 -5.11 11.61 11.49
C ALA A 107 -3.70 12.21 11.37
N ARG A 108 -3.23 13.01 12.34
CA ARG A 108 -1.97 13.77 12.26
C ARG A 108 -0.71 12.92 12.47
N THR A 109 -0.74 11.96 13.39
CA THR A 109 0.42 11.11 13.70
C THR A 109 0.32 9.73 13.04
N ASP A 110 1.47 9.06 12.82
CA ASP A 110 1.47 7.69 12.27
C ASP A 110 0.73 6.72 13.17
N LYS A 111 0.98 6.81 14.48
CA LYS A 111 0.29 6.01 15.48
C LYS A 111 -1.24 6.16 15.36
N ARG A 112 -1.74 7.40 15.32
CA ARG A 112 -3.19 7.61 15.26
C ARG A 112 -3.80 7.12 13.95
N ARG A 113 -3.08 7.21 12.84
CA ARG A 113 -3.55 6.66 11.56
C ARG A 113 -3.69 5.14 11.58
N HIS A 114 -2.79 4.42 12.26
CA HIS A 114 -2.95 2.98 12.43
C HIS A 114 -4.16 2.67 13.31
N GLU A 115 -4.29 3.36 14.47
CA GLU A 115 -5.44 3.19 15.35
C GLU A 115 -6.77 3.43 14.62
N LEU A 116 -6.87 4.46 13.78
CA LEU A 116 -8.07 4.75 12.98
C LEU A 116 -8.42 3.62 12.00
N ILE A 117 -7.45 2.96 11.37
CA ILE A 117 -7.71 1.80 10.49
C ILE A 117 -8.29 0.64 11.30
N TYR A 118 -7.73 0.36 12.48
CA TYR A 118 -8.23 -0.70 13.35
C TYR A 118 -9.61 -0.38 13.94
N GLU A 119 -9.89 0.89 14.27
CA GLU A 119 -11.21 1.35 14.69
C GLU A 119 -12.24 1.17 13.57
N LEU A 120 -11.91 1.54 12.33
CA LEU A 120 -12.76 1.28 11.15
C LEU A 120 -12.99 -0.21 10.93
N THR A 121 -11.97 -1.04 11.16
CA THR A 121 -12.06 -2.50 11.06
C THR A 121 -12.99 -3.05 12.13
N ALA A 122 -12.93 -2.55 13.37
CA ALA A 122 -13.77 -3.01 14.47
C ALA A 122 -15.23 -2.53 14.37
N ASP A 123 -15.46 -1.33 13.82
CA ASP A 123 -16.81 -0.72 13.72
C ASP A 123 -17.60 -1.23 12.50
N GLN A 124 -16.97 -1.95 11.56
CA GLN A 124 -17.57 -2.30 10.27
C GLN A 124 -18.93 -3.02 10.38
N GLU A 125 -19.05 -4.01 11.26
CA GLU A 125 -20.26 -4.83 11.42
C GLU A 125 -21.42 -3.96 11.91
N GLN A 126 -21.16 -3.10 12.90
CA GLN A 126 -22.12 -2.14 13.41
C GLN A 126 -22.57 -1.17 12.31
N GLN A 127 -21.65 -0.74 11.44
CA GLN A 127 -21.96 0.20 10.35
C GLN A 127 -22.74 -0.44 9.20
N LEU A 128 -22.48 -1.72 8.89
CA LEU A 128 -23.24 -2.51 7.91
C LEU A 128 -24.68 -2.76 8.39
N ALA A 129 -24.83 -3.18 9.65
CA ALA A 129 -26.14 -3.38 10.27
C ALA A 129 -26.99 -2.09 10.26
N LYS A 130 -26.39 -0.94 10.61
CA LYS A 130 -27.06 0.39 10.55
C LYS A 130 -27.53 0.76 9.14
N ARG A 131 -26.86 0.28 8.10
CA ARG A 131 -27.20 0.54 6.69
C ARG A 131 -28.23 -0.44 6.13
N GLY A 132 -28.54 -1.50 6.88
CA GLY A 132 -29.45 -2.55 6.44
C GLY A 132 -28.86 -3.36 5.29
N TRP A 133 -27.56 -3.67 5.36
CA TRP A 133 -26.86 -4.50 4.37
C TRP A 133 -26.45 -5.87 4.93
N PRO A 134 -27.43 -6.72 5.29
CA PRO A 134 -27.18 -8.01 5.94
C PRO A 134 -26.38 -8.98 5.08
N GLU A 135 -26.38 -8.83 3.76
CA GLU A 135 -25.65 -9.68 2.83
C GLU A 135 -24.12 -9.60 2.97
N PHE A 136 -23.61 -8.56 3.65
CA PHE A 136 -22.17 -8.38 3.88
C PHE A 136 -21.74 -8.71 5.33
N GLU A 137 -22.66 -9.10 6.22
CA GLU A 137 -22.35 -9.40 7.63
C GLU A 137 -21.37 -10.59 7.79
N SER A 138 -21.33 -11.52 6.83
CA SER A 138 -20.40 -12.65 6.84
C SER A 138 -19.04 -12.36 6.20
N CYS A 139 -18.81 -11.13 5.73
CA CYS A 139 -17.61 -10.74 4.98
C CYS A 139 -16.85 -9.63 5.71
N SER A 140 -16.32 -9.94 6.89
CA SER A 140 -15.49 -9.01 7.65
C SER A 140 -14.19 -8.71 6.90
N LEU A 141 -14.00 -7.44 6.57
CA LEU A 141 -12.79 -6.89 5.99
C LEU A 141 -11.68 -6.87 7.05
N THR A 142 -10.45 -7.16 6.64
CA THR A 142 -9.28 -7.03 7.52
C THR A 142 -8.70 -5.61 7.50
N ALA A 143 -7.76 -5.31 8.39
CA ALA A 143 -7.08 -4.02 8.40
C ALA A 143 -6.43 -3.69 7.04
N CYS A 144 -5.84 -4.68 6.36
CA CYS A 144 -5.32 -4.52 5.00
C CYS A 144 -6.42 -4.23 3.97
N ASP A 145 -7.61 -4.82 4.11
CA ASP A 145 -8.73 -4.53 3.22
C ASP A 145 -9.27 -3.12 3.44
N ILE A 146 -9.37 -2.67 4.70
CA ILE A 146 -9.75 -1.29 5.05
C ILE A 146 -8.74 -0.28 4.47
N GLU A 147 -7.44 -0.56 4.48
CA GLU A 147 -6.43 0.27 3.81
C GLU A 147 -6.70 0.39 2.31
N ASN A 148 -6.96 -0.75 1.64
CA ASN A 148 -7.28 -0.77 0.22
C ASN A 148 -8.57 0.04 -0.07
N CYS A 149 -9.61 -0.11 0.76
CA CYS A 149 -10.84 0.67 0.68
C CYS A 149 -10.58 2.17 0.84
N LEU A 150 -9.73 2.57 1.78
CA LEU A 150 -9.35 3.98 1.97
C LEU A 150 -8.55 4.52 0.77
N CYS A 151 -7.64 3.71 0.21
CA CYS A 151 -6.92 4.03 -1.01
C CYS A 151 -7.87 4.27 -2.19
N GLU A 152 -8.87 3.41 -2.39
CA GLU A 152 -9.86 3.52 -3.44
C GLU A 152 -10.83 4.70 -3.19
N TYR A 153 -11.30 4.87 -1.95
CA TYR A 153 -12.08 6.03 -1.52
C TYR A 153 -11.37 7.34 -1.89
N GLY A 154 -10.05 7.42 -1.69
CA GLY A 154 -9.27 8.61 -2.05
C GLY A 154 -9.27 8.89 -3.55
N LYS A 155 -9.39 7.87 -4.41
CA LYS A 155 -9.52 8.03 -5.87
C LYS A 155 -10.91 8.55 -6.22
N TYR A 156 -11.97 8.00 -5.62
CA TYR A 156 -13.33 8.46 -5.85
C TYR A 156 -13.61 9.85 -5.28
N GLY A 157 -13.13 10.16 -4.08
CA GLY A 157 -13.26 11.49 -3.48
C GLY A 157 -12.60 12.57 -4.36
N LYS A 158 -11.43 12.28 -4.91
CA LYS A 158 -10.73 13.12 -5.90
C LYS A 158 -11.56 13.33 -7.17
N LEU A 159 -12.15 12.25 -7.70
CA LEU A 159 -13.02 12.32 -8.88
C LEU A 159 -14.24 13.22 -8.63
N VAL A 160 -14.94 13.03 -7.51
CA VAL A 160 -16.13 13.80 -7.14
C VAL A 160 -15.80 15.27 -6.93
N ALA A 161 -14.68 15.58 -6.29
CA ALA A 161 -14.22 16.95 -6.10
C ALA A 161 -13.63 17.60 -7.37
N GLY A 162 -13.60 16.88 -8.50
CA GLY A 162 -13.03 17.37 -9.76
C GLY A 162 -11.50 17.56 -9.71
N VAL A 163 -10.83 17.02 -8.69
CA VAL A 163 -9.40 17.15 -8.44
C VAL A 163 -8.71 15.81 -8.66
N GLY A 164 -8.21 15.57 -9.86
CA GLY A 164 -7.53 14.31 -10.17
C GLY A 164 -6.85 14.35 -11.52
N ARG A 165 -5.83 13.50 -11.72
CA ARG A 165 -5.23 13.33 -13.04
C ARG A 165 -6.25 12.63 -13.94
N LYS A 166 -6.77 13.35 -14.95
CA LYS A 166 -7.51 12.73 -16.05
C LYS A 166 -6.61 11.70 -16.73
N ARG A 167 -7.08 10.45 -16.83
CA ARG A 167 -6.46 9.45 -17.69
C ARG A 167 -6.92 9.74 -19.11
N TYR A 168 -5.99 10.12 -19.98
CA TYR A 168 -6.28 10.21 -21.40
C TYR A 168 -6.19 8.81 -21.97
N TYR A 169 -7.33 8.19 -22.21
CA TYR A 169 -7.39 7.00 -23.05
C TYR A 169 -7.28 7.51 -24.48
N GLY A 170 -6.13 7.29 -25.11
CA GLY A 170 -6.00 7.54 -26.54
C GLY A 170 -7.04 6.69 -27.25
N ALA A 171 -7.97 7.34 -27.96
CA ALA A 171 -8.79 6.63 -28.93
C ALA A 171 -7.83 5.98 -29.91
N ARG A 172 -7.77 4.64 -29.92
CA ARG A 172 -7.12 3.92 -31.01
C ARG A 172 -7.97 4.20 -32.24
N VAL A 173 -7.43 5.02 -33.15
CA VAL A 173 -7.93 5.16 -34.52
C VAL A 173 -7.36 4.00 -35.33
#